data_AF-A0A9Q0P9X7-F1
#
_entry.id   AF-A0A9Q0P9X7-F1
#
_cell.length_a   1.000
_cell.length_b   1.000
_cell.length_c   1.000
_cell.angle_alpha   90.00
_cell.angle_beta   90.00
_cell.angle_gamma   90.00
#
_symmetry.space_group_name_H-M   'P 1'
#
loop_
_entity.id
_entity.type
_entity.pdbx_description
1 polymer ?
#
loop_
_entity_poly.entity_id
_entity_poly.type
_entity_poly.pdbx_seq_one_letter_code
_entity_poly.pdbx_strand_id
1 'polypeptide(L)'
;MSTFLEARAQEIVGGGLMVIITGGLPDGVLMSHAGIGMYYDLLGSRLIDMAELGVISEEKLDSFNLPLYYSSSKEIEEIIKANGNFSIERMDSLSHNIWKNVEGNQNQSLTLQGRVAFSWSPGRSLWKGSCRENI
;
A
#
# COMPACT_ATOMS: atom_id res chain seq x y z
N MET A 1 -4.91 -5.28 -2.85
CA MET A 1 -5.76 -4.10 -2.65
C MET A 1 -7.18 -4.27 -3.20
N SER A 2 -7.40 -4.83 -4.41
CA SER A 2 -8.76 -5.01 -4.97
C SER A 2 -9.74 -5.73 -4.03
N THR A 3 -9.38 -6.89 -3.53
CA THR A 3 -10.22 -7.68 -2.59
C THR A 3 -10.56 -6.91 -1.32
N PHE A 4 -9.62 -6.09 -0.82
CA PHE A 4 -9.87 -5.23 0.34
C PHE A 4 -10.96 -4.20 0.01
N LEU A 5 -10.86 -3.51 -1.12
CA LEU A 5 -11.87 -2.55 -1.56
C LEU A 5 -13.24 -3.23 -1.80
N GLU A 6 -13.27 -4.39 -2.46
CA GLU A 6 -14.51 -5.16 -2.67
C GLU A 6 -15.21 -5.49 -1.34
N ALA A 7 -14.48 -5.96 -0.32
CA ALA A 7 -15.05 -6.23 0.99
C ALA A 7 -15.59 -4.95 1.64
N ARG A 8 -14.81 -3.86 1.62
CA ARG A 8 -15.21 -2.56 2.19
C ARG A 8 -16.45 -1.98 1.52
N ALA A 9 -16.65 -2.23 0.23
CA ALA A 9 -17.84 -1.77 -0.49
C ALA A 9 -19.14 -2.42 -0.02
N GLN A 10 -19.07 -3.63 0.58
CA GLN A 10 -20.24 -4.30 1.14
C GLN A 10 -20.54 -3.88 2.57
N GLU A 11 -19.52 -3.43 3.31
CA GLU A 11 -19.63 -3.10 4.73
C GLU A 11 -19.94 -1.61 4.97
N ILE A 12 -19.45 -0.72 4.09
CA ILE A 12 -19.60 0.72 4.24
C ILE A 12 -20.98 1.14 3.73
N VAL A 13 -21.72 1.86 4.58
CA VAL A 13 -23.03 2.42 4.24
C VAL A 13 -22.95 3.49 3.16
N GLY A 14 -24.08 3.75 2.50
CA GLY A 14 -24.14 4.79 1.47
C GLY A 14 -23.72 6.17 1.97
N GLY A 15 -22.79 6.82 1.24
CA GLY A 15 -22.16 8.08 1.65
C GLY A 15 -21.09 7.96 2.75
N GLY A 16 -20.77 6.76 3.23
CA GLY A 16 -19.74 6.54 4.24
C GLY A 16 -18.31 6.73 3.70
N LEU A 17 -17.44 7.31 4.53
CA LEU A 17 -16.03 7.58 4.21
C LEU A 17 -15.11 6.47 4.72
N MET A 18 -14.01 6.22 4.01
CA MET A 18 -12.92 5.34 4.47
C MET A 18 -11.58 6.01 4.19
N VAL A 19 -10.68 6.01 5.17
CA VAL A 19 -9.32 6.57 5.07
C VAL A 19 -8.30 5.44 5.05
N ILE A 20 -7.42 5.41 4.05
CA ILE A 20 -6.37 4.40 3.89
C ILE A 20 -5.01 5.09 3.94
N ILE A 21 -4.23 4.83 4.99
CA ILE A 21 -2.84 5.28 5.09
C ILE A 21 -1.95 4.08 4.78
N THR A 22 -1.20 4.15 3.68
CA THR A 22 -0.28 3.07 3.28
C THR A 22 1.12 3.62 3.03
N GLY A 23 2.13 2.76 3.21
CA GLY A 23 3.46 3.02 2.69
C GLY A 23 3.42 3.03 1.15
N GLY A 24 4.04 4.02 0.54
CA GLY A 24 4.11 4.14 -0.91
C GLY A 24 5.39 4.81 -1.37
N LEU A 25 5.67 4.65 -2.65
CA LEU A 25 6.77 5.31 -3.35
C LEU A 25 6.25 6.55 -4.08
N PRO A 26 7.03 7.64 -4.14
CA PRO A 26 6.75 8.71 -5.07
C PRO A 26 6.75 8.19 -6.52
N ASP A 27 5.90 8.76 -7.36
CA ASP A 27 5.81 8.34 -8.77
C ASP A 27 7.17 8.47 -9.47
N GLY A 28 7.57 7.40 -10.16
CA GLY A 28 8.84 7.36 -10.90
C GLY A 28 10.10 7.13 -10.05
N VAL A 29 9.96 6.97 -8.73
CA VAL A 29 11.08 6.63 -7.85
C VAL A 29 11.20 5.10 -7.74
N LEU A 30 12.39 4.59 -8.04
CA LEU A 30 12.72 3.18 -7.83
C LEU A 30 12.88 2.89 -6.35
N MET A 31 12.46 1.70 -5.93
CA MET A 31 12.54 1.26 -4.53
C MET A 31 13.96 1.39 -3.96
N SER A 32 14.99 1.02 -4.73
CA SER A 32 16.41 1.12 -4.34
C SER A 32 16.90 2.54 -4.03
N HIS A 33 16.20 3.57 -4.51
CA HIS A 33 16.54 4.98 -4.25
C HIS A 33 15.77 5.57 -3.07
N ALA A 34 14.76 4.84 -2.55
CA ALA A 34 14.02 5.23 -1.38
C ALA A 34 14.73 4.73 -0.11
N GLY A 35 14.65 5.49 0.99
CA GLY A 35 15.32 5.11 2.24
C GLY A 35 14.91 3.73 2.77
N ILE A 36 13.67 3.32 2.51
CA ILE A 36 13.19 1.97 2.85
C ILE A 36 13.80 0.88 1.97
N GLY A 37 14.11 1.15 0.70
CA GLY A 37 14.83 0.20 -0.16
C GLY A 37 16.27 0.05 0.28
N MET A 38 16.93 1.17 0.62
CA MET A 38 18.28 1.14 1.19
C MET A 38 18.34 0.32 2.49
N TYR A 39 17.29 0.38 3.32
CA TYR A 39 17.18 -0.47 4.51
C TYR A 39 17.09 -1.96 4.15
N TYR A 40 16.30 -2.32 3.14
CA TYR A 40 16.21 -3.72 2.70
C TYR A 40 17.46 -4.21 1.96
N ASP A 41 18.16 -3.35 1.24
CA ASP A 41 19.46 -3.67 0.65
C ASP A 41 20.49 -3.97 1.74
N LEU A 42 20.49 -3.18 2.83
CA LEU A 42 21.33 -3.43 4.00
C LEU A 42 20.96 -4.76 4.68
N LEU A 43 19.67 -5.01 4.90
CA LEU A 43 19.20 -6.29 5.45
C LEU A 43 19.64 -7.47 4.57
N GLY A 44 19.46 -7.36 3.25
CA GLY A 44 19.90 -8.35 2.26
C GLY A 44 21.39 -8.63 2.36
N SER A 45 22.23 -7.58 2.46
CA SER A 45 23.68 -7.75 2.63
C SER A 45 24.03 -8.53 3.90
N ARG A 46 23.33 -8.29 5.02
CA ARG A 46 23.56 -9.01 6.26
C ARG A 46 23.14 -10.48 6.16
N LEU A 47 22.08 -10.77 5.41
CA LEU A 47 21.66 -12.14 5.17
C LEU A 47 22.66 -12.90 4.29
N ILE A 48 23.26 -12.22 3.30
CA ILE A 48 24.36 -12.77 2.49
C ILE A 48 25.56 -13.10 3.40
N ASP A 49 26.01 -12.15 4.23
CA ASP A 49 27.12 -12.36 5.18
C ASP A 49 26.85 -13.59 6.07
N MET A 50 25.62 -13.77 6.55
CA MET A 50 25.22 -14.92 7.35
C MET A 50 25.24 -16.24 6.59
N ALA A 51 24.93 -16.23 5.29
CA ALA A 51 25.00 -17.41 4.44
C ALA A 51 26.46 -17.82 4.18
N GLU A 52 27.34 -16.85 3.90
CA GLU A 52 28.78 -17.08 3.73
C GLU A 52 29.45 -17.64 4.99
N LEU A 53 28.99 -17.21 6.17
CA LEU A 53 29.43 -17.74 7.47
C LEU A 53 28.82 -19.10 7.82
N GLY A 54 27.94 -19.64 6.97
CA GLY A 54 27.26 -20.93 7.20
C GLY A 54 26.20 -20.90 8.31
N VAL A 55 25.77 -19.72 8.77
CA VAL A 55 24.72 -19.57 9.80
C VAL A 55 23.34 -19.89 9.21
N ILE A 56 23.14 -19.54 7.94
CA ILE A 56 21.96 -19.93 7.14
C ILE A 56 22.42 -20.61 5.85
N SER A 57 21.55 -21.42 5.24
CA SER A 57 21.85 -22.00 3.92
C SER A 57 21.52 -21.02 2.79
N GLU A 58 22.28 -21.09 1.70
CA GLU A 58 22.02 -20.32 0.47
C GLU A 58 20.59 -20.56 -0.05
N GLU A 59 20.12 -21.81 -0.06
CA GLU A 59 18.74 -22.14 -0.46
C GLU A 59 17.68 -21.37 0.35
N LYS A 60 17.90 -21.22 1.67
CA LYS A 60 16.99 -20.46 2.52
C LYS A 60 17.03 -18.98 2.20
N LEU A 61 18.21 -18.43 1.93
CA LEU A 61 18.38 -17.05 1.50
C LEU A 61 17.67 -16.79 0.17
N ASP A 62 17.88 -17.65 -0.83
CA ASP A 62 17.29 -17.51 -2.16
C ASP A 62 15.77 -17.64 -2.15
N SER A 63 15.23 -18.49 -1.27
CA SER A 63 13.77 -18.63 -1.10
C SER A 63 13.13 -17.49 -0.29
N PHE A 64 13.93 -16.71 0.44
CA PHE A 64 13.44 -15.68 1.34
C PHE A 64 12.99 -14.44 0.56
N ASN A 65 11.70 -14.13 0.65
CA ASN A 65 11.14 -12.90 0.12
C ASN A 65 10.29 -12.20 1.19
N LEU A 66 10.36 -10.88 1.24
CA LEU A 66 9.47 -10.10 2.09
C LEU A 66 8.15 -9.86 1.35
N PRO A 67 6.98 -10.17 1.95
CA PRO A 67 5.67 -9.97 1.32
C PRO A 67 5.25 -8.50 1.40
N LEU A 68 6.12 -7.59 0.96
CA LEU A 68 5.95 -6.16 1.04
C LEU A 68 5.92 -5.58 -0.36
N TYR A 69 4.94 -4.71 -0.60
CA TYR A 69 4.77 -4.02 -1.86
C TYR A 69 4.52 -2.54 -1.58
N TYR A 70 5.28 -1.68 -2.25
CA TYR A 70 5.19 -0.23 -2.11
C TYR A 70 4.64 0.36 -3.40
N SER A 71 3.34 0.63 -3.40
CA SER A 71 2.65 1.21 -4.56
C SER A 71 2.99 2.68 -4.77
N SER A 72 2.86 3.12 -6.02
CA SER A 72 2.85 4.55 -6.37
C SER A 72 1.45 5.16 -6.17
N SER A 73 1.36 6.50 -6.19
CA SER A 73 0.04 7.15 -6.06
C SER A 73 -0.84 6.80 -7.25
N LYS A 74 -0.26 6.80 -8.45
CA LYS A 74 -0.95 6.44 -9.69
C LYS A 74 -1.50 5.03 -9.66
N GLU A 75 -0.73 4.07 -9.16
CA GLU A 75 -1.16 2.68 -9.09
C GLU A 75 -2.37 2.51 -8.14
N ILE A 76 -2.33 3.13 -6.97
CA ILE A 76 -3.47 3.11 -6.04
C ILE A 76 -4.69 3.79 -6.66
N GLU A 77 -4.51 4.91 -7.35
CA GLU A 77 -5.57 5.61 -8.06
C GLU A 77 -6.20 4.72 -9.15
N GLU A 78 -5.39 4.04 -9.96
CA GLU A 78 -5.85 3.10 -10.98
C GLU A 78 -6.64 1.93 -10.40
N ILE A 79 -6.17 1.34 -9.29
CA ILE A 79 -6.87 0.26 -8.60
C ILE A 79 -8.24 0.72 -8.08
N ILE A 80 -8.33 1.91 -7.49
CA ILE A 80 -9.59 2.46 -6.99
C ILE A 80 -10.56 2.72 -8.16
N LYS A 81 -10.07 3.34 -9.24
CA LYS A 81 -10.86 3.60 -10.45
C LYS A 81 -11.37 2.31 -11.08
N ALA A 82 -10.53 1.27 -11.15
CA ALA A 82 -10.90 -0.03 -11.68
C ALA A 82 -11.94 -0.75 -10.81
N ASN A 83 -11.87 -0.59 -9.48
CA ASN A 83 -12.85 -1.15 -8.55
C ASN A 83 -14.24 -0.50 -8.69
N GLY A 84 -14.29 0.82 -8.91
CA GLY A 84 -15.52 1.54 -9.26
C GLY A 84 -16.57 1.71 -8.15
N ASN A 85 -16.36 1.13 -6.95
CA ASN A 85 -17.30 1.26 -5.82
C ASN A 85 -17.09 2.56 -5.01
N PHE A 86 -16.04 3.31 -5.34
CA PHE A 86 -15.41 4.30 -4.48
C PHE A 86 -14.92 5.50 -5.31
N SER A 87 -15.20 6.73 -4.85
CA SER A 87 -14.67 7.98 -5.42
C SER A 87 -13.47 8.49 -4.61
N ILE A 88 -12.44 9.03 -5.25
CA ILE A 88 -11.31 9.63 -4.53
C ILE A 88 -11.68 11.07 -4.18
N GLU A 89 -11.94 11.37 -2.90
CA GLU A 89 -12.18 12.75 -2.44
C GLU A 89 -10.88 13.52 -2.24
N ARG A 90 -9.82 12.84 -1.78
CA ARG A 90 -8.49 13.43 -1.57
C ARG A 90 -7.40 12.36 -1.66
N MET A 91 -6.22 12.74 -2.14
CA MET A 91 -5.04 11.89 -2.11
C MET A 91 -3.83 12.77 -1.88
N ASP A 92 -3.13 12.55 -0.77
CA ASP A 92 -1.94 13.33 -0.43
C ASP A 92 -0.80 12.42 -0.03
N SER A 93 0.36 13.05 -0.07
CA SER A 93 1.65 12.49 0.24
C SER A 93 2.10 12.98 1.62
N LEU A 94 2.07 12.14 2.66
CA LEU A 94 2.64 12.52 3.95
C LEU A 94 4.13 12.20 3.97
N SER A 95 4.96 13.23 4.06
CA SER A 95 6.40 13.05 4.26
C SER A 95 6.71 12.85 5.74
N HIS A 96 7.37 11.75 6.07
CA HIS A 96 7.95 11.58 7.41
C HIS A 96 9.47 11.61 7.35
N ASN A 97 10.08 12.38 8.25
CA ASN A 97 11.49 12.73 8.24
C ASN A 97 12.43 11.62 8.78
N ILE A 98 11.91 10.43 9.09
CA ILE A 98 12.70 9.32 9.67
C ILE A 98 13.91 8.94 8.82
N TRP A 99 13.84 9.11 7.49
CA TRP A 99 14.91 8.71 6.56
C TRP A 99 15.70 9.87 5.95
N LYS A 100 15.55 11.12 6.45
CA LYS A 100 16.25 12.30 5.89
C LYS A 100 17.75 12.34 6.16
N ASN A 101 18.28 11.44 7.00
CA ASN A 101 19.68 11.46 7.45
C ASN A 101 20.59 10.51 6.65
N VAL A 102 20.11 9.93 5.55
CA VAL A 102 20.99 9.21 4.62
C VAL A 102 21.52 10.24 3.62
N GLU A 103 22.76 10.66 3.83
CA GLU A 103 23.40 11.77 3.12
C GLU A 103 23.29 11.64 1.59
N GLY A 104 22.66 12.63 0.95
CA GLY A 104 22.90 12.93 -0.47
C GLY A 104 21.71 13.07 -1.41
N ASN A 105 20.44 12.84 -1.00
CA ASN A 105 19.33 13.01 -1.95
C ASN A 105 18.06 13.57 -1.30
N GLN A 106 17.68 14.80 -1.67
CA GLN A 106 16.56 15.54 -1.09
C GLN A 106 15.16 15.00 -1.44
N ASN A 107 15.08 13.83 -2.08
CA ASN A 107 13.83 13.21 -2.53
C ASN A 107 13.38 12.00 -1.70
N GLN A 108 14.06 11.67 -0.59
CA GLN A 108 13.84 10.42 0.16
C GLN A 108 12.71 10.50 1.21
N SER A 109 11.59 11.12 0.83
CA SER A 109 10.40 11.11 1.66
C SER A 109 9.65 9.78 1.48
N LEU A 110 9.58 8.96 2.54
CA LEU A 110 8.48 8.01 2.66
C LEU A 110 7.20 8.80 2.56
N THR A 111 6.41 8.46 1.55
CA THR A 111 5.13 9.07 1.33
C THR A 111 4.10 8.14 1.94
N LEU A 112 3.52 8.49 3.09
CA LEU A 112 2.29 7.83 3.50
C LEU A 112 1.22 8.37 2.56
N GLN A 113 0.84 7.57 1.58
CA GLN A 113 -0.11 8.00 0.57
C GLN A 113 -1.53 7.76 1.09
N GLY A 114 -2.31 8.83 1.00
CA GLY A 114 -3.76 8.81 1.04
C GLY A 114 -4.38 9.19 2.38
N ARG A 115 -5.00 10.38 2.45
CA ARG A 115 -6.33 10.42 3.04
C ARG A 115 -7.30 10.25 1.91
N VAL A 116 -7.58 9.02 1.51
CA VAL A 116 -8.74 8.83 0.65
C VAL A 116 -9.96 9.05 1.52
N ALA A 117 -10.89 9.89 1.09
CA ALA A 117 -12.27 9.83 1.55
C ALA A 117 -13.04 9.32 0.34
N PHE A 118 -14.09 8.56 0.56
CA PHE A 118 -14.88 7.99 -0.53
C PHE A 118 -16.34 8.30 -0.27
N SER A 119 -17.10 8.65 -1.30
CA SER A 119 -18.56 8.62 -1.22
C SER A 119 -19.07 7.42 -2.00
N TRP A 120 -19.77 6.51 -1.31
CA TRP A 120 -20.47 5.42 -1.99
C TRP A 120 -21.62 5.98 -2.83
N SER A 121 -21.62 5.65 -4.11
CA SER A 121 -22.67 6.04 -5.05
C SER A 121 -23.58 4.84 -5.36
N PRO A 122 -24.87 4.85 -4.97
CA PRO A 122 -25.80 3.78 -5.33
C PRO A 122 -26.09 3.84 -6.84
N GLY A 123 -25.63 2.85 -7.60
CA GLY A 123 -25.89 2.88 -9.05
C GLY A 123 -25.36 1.75 -9.92
N ARG A 124 -25.59 0.47 -9.58
CA ARG A 124 -25.98 -0.56 -10.56
C ARG A 124 -26.57 -1.79 -9.84
N SER A 125 -27.79 -2.11 -10.23
CA SER A 125 -28.75 -3.06 -9.68
C SER A 125 -28.25 -4.51 -9.54
N LEU A 126 -28.37 -5.08 -8.33
CA LEU A 126 -28.99 -6.39 -8.01
C LEU A 126 -28.70 -6.80 -6.54
N TRP A 127 -29.31 -6.10 -5.59
CA TRP A 127 -29.54 -6.64 -4.24
C TRP A 127 -30.96 -6.26 -3.81
N LYS A 128 -31.95 -7.05 -4.28
CA LYS A 128 -33.17 -7.28 -3.49
C LYS A 128 -32.91 -8.55 -2.68
N GLY A 129 -32.02 -8.44 -1.70
CA GLY A 129 -31.92 -9.42 -0.61
C GLY A 129 -33.01 -9.10 0.39
N SER A 130 -34.03 -9.95 0.43
CA SER A 130 -35.14 -9.91 1.38
C SER A 130 -34.63 -10.06 2.81
N CYS A 131 -34.38 -8.97 3.53
CA CYS A 131 -34.48 -8.98 4.99
C CYS A 131 -35.97 -8.99 5.36
N ARG A 132 -36.55 -10.19 5.38
CA ARG A 132 -37.62 -10.52 6.32
C ARG A 132 -36.95 -10.76 7.65
N GLU A 133 -37.33 -10.01 8.66
CA GLU A 133 -37.33 -10.33 10.09
C GLU A 133 -38.20 -9.21 10.70
N ASN A 134 -39.49 -9.41 11.01
CA ASN A 134 -40.01 -10.19 12.15
C ASN A 134 -39.11 -10.03 13.39
N ILE A 135 -39.25 -8.92 14.11
CA ILE A 135 -39.96 -8.78 15.41
C ILE A 135 -40.20 -7.29 15.65
#